data_AF-A0AAJ0SM33-F1
#
_entry.id   AF-A0AAJ0SM33-F1
#
_cell.length_a   1.000
_cell.length_b   1.000
_cell.length_c   1.000
_cell.angle_alpha   90.00
_cell.angle_beta   90.00
_cell.angle_gamma   90.00
#
_symmetry.space_group_name_H-M   'P 1'
#
loop_
_entity.id
_entity.type
_entity.pdbx_description
1 polymer ?
#
loop_
_entity_poly.entity_id
_entity_poly.type
_entity_poly.pdbx_seq_one_letter_code
_entity_poly.pdbx_strand_id
1 'polypeptide(L)'
;MHNQPTSKINTLRYYTRKKKKKLSKKITLDMTNSMKLISKRCFSKAIQVTHRLHVQKLALETLQKIKNKYRRDKLWILKIN
;
A
#
# COMPACT_ATOMS: atom_id res chain seq x y z
N MET A 1 -19.67 6.25 44.55
CA MET A 1 -18.54 5.61 43.84
C MET A 1 -18.54 6.11 42.40
N HIS A 2 -17.59 6.99 42.09
CA HIS A 2 -17.33 7.51 40.75
C HIS A 2 -16.98 6.39 39.77
N ASN A 3 -17.52 6.44 38.55
CA ASN A 3 -16.87 5.96 37.32
C ASN A 3 -17.62 6.47 36.08
N GLN A 4 -17.34 7.71 35.67
CA GLN A 4 -17.68 8.22 34.34
C GLN A 4 -16.40 8.55 33.57
N PRO A 5 -15.87 7.63 32.74
CA PRO A 5 -14.85 8.00 31.76
C PRO A 5 -15.33 7.68 30.34
N THR A 6 -16.49 8.17 29.88
CA THR A 6 -16.97 7.75 28.54
C THR A 6 -17.57 8.82 27.64
N SER A 7 -17.98 10.00 28.12
CA SER A 7 -18.61 11.00 27.24
C SER A 7 -17.59 11.75 26.37
N LYS A 8 -16.53 12.31 26.97
CA LYS A 8 -15.51 13.16 26.30
C LYS A 8 -14.61 12.38 25.33
N ILE A 9 -14.16 11.18 25.72
CA ILE A 9 -13.33 10.30 24.87
C ILE A 9 -14.10 9.92 23.60
N ASN A 10 -15.38 9.58 23.73
CA ASN A 10 -16.22 9.22 22.60
C ASN A 10 -16.50 10.41 21.68
N THR A 11 -16.69 11.62 22.22
CA THR A 11 -16.85 12.84 21.40
C THR A 11 -15.57 13.18 20.64
N LEU A 12 -14.41 13.11 21.29
CA LEU A 12 -13.12 13.39 20.65
C LEU A 12 -12.83 12.39 19.51
N ARG A 13 -13.18 11.10 19.73
CA ARG A 13 -13.07 10.02 18.75
C ARG A 13 -14.04 10.21 17.57
N TYR A 14 -15.25 10.72 17.82
CA TYR A 14 -16.22 11.05 16.76
C TYR A 14 -15.73 12.24 15.90
N TYR A 15 -15.23 13.31 16.53
CA TYR A 15 -14.77 14.52 15.85
C TYR A 15 -13.53 14.26 14.97
N THR A 16 -12.53 13.54 15.49
CA THR A 16 -11.33 13.15 14.73
C THR A 16 -11.67 12.27 13.53
N ARG A 17 -12.65 11.36 13.67
CA ARG A 17 -13.13 10.50 12.59
C ARG A 17 -13.87 11.29 11.50
N LYS A 18 -14.64 12.33 11.87
CA LYS A 18 -15.28 13.24 10.90
C LYS A 18 -14.25 14.10 10.15
N LYS A 19 -13.24 14.63 10.84
CA LYS A 19 -12.19 15.47 10.24
C LYS A 19 -11.33 14.66 9.25
N LYS A 20 -10.95 13.43 9.60
CA LYS A 20 -10.24 12.49 8.69
C LYS A 20 -11.05 12.14 7.44
N LYS A 21 -12.38 11.95 7.57
CA LYS A 21 -13.28 11.68 6.43
C LYS A 21 -13.46 12.87 5.50
N LYS A 22 -13.36 14.12 6.00
CA LYS A 22 -13.45 15.33 5.16
C LYS A 22 -12.16 15.62 4.38
N LEU A 23 -11.00 15.19 4.88
CA LEU A 23 -9.69 15.61 4.35
C LEU A 23 -9.21 14.79 3.14
N SER A 24 -9.67 13.55 2.96
CA SER A 24 -9.07 12.60 2.02
C SER A 24 -9.95 12.35 0.79
N LYS A 25 -9.80 13.17 -0.25
CA LYS A 25 -10.42 12.92 -1.57
C LYS A 25 -9.73 11.78 -2.33
N LYS A 26 -8.40 11.67 -2.19
CA LYS A 26 -7.55 10.68 -2.87
C LYS A 26 -6.39 10.29 -1.96
N ILE A 27 -6.10 9.00 -1.86
CA ILE A 27 -4.95 8.48 -1.14
C ILE A 27 -4.13 7.59 -2.06
N THR A 28 -2.81 7.72 -1.97
CA THR A 28 -1.87 6.90 -2.74
C THR A 28 -1.32 5.80 -1.83
N LEU A 29 -1.31 4.57 -2.32
CA LEU A 29 -0.95 3.38 -1.54
C LEU A 29 0.05 2.52 -2.31
N ASP A 30 0.95 1.86 -1.58
CA ASP A 30 1.78 0.81 -2.15
C ASP A 30 0.94 -0.42 -2.50
N MET A 31 1.49 -1.30 -3.36
CA MET A 31 0.79 -2.51 -3.80
C MET A 31 0.64 -3.60 -2.72
N THR A 32 1.04 -3.32 -1.49
CA THR A 32 1.00 -4.31 -0.42
C THR A 32 -0.44 -4.56 0.05
N ASN A 33 -0.84 -5.84 0.18
CA ASN A 33 -2.18 -6.22 0.64
C ASN A 33 -2.56 -5.61 2.01
N SER A 34 -1.59 -5.42 2.90
CA SER A 34 -1.78 -4.78 4.20
C SER A 34 -2.19 -3.30 4.07
N MET A 35 -1.58 -2.55 3.15
CA MET A 35 -1.92 -1.14 2.89
C MET A 35 -3.37 -1.00 2.40
N LYS A 36 -3.84 -1.93 1.57
CA LYS A 36 -5.23 -1.94 1.09
C LYS A 36 -6.24 -2.08 2.24
N LEU A 37 -5.99 -2.98 3.18
CA LEU A 37 -6.89 -3.18 4.34
C LEU A 37 -6.89 -1.98 5.29
N ILE A 38 -5.70 -1.45 5.61
CA ILE A 38 -5.56 -0.27 6.49
C ILE A 38 -6.26 0.94 5.86
N SER A 39 -6.07 1.15 4.56
CA SER A 39 -6.69 2.27 3.85
C SER A 39 -8.21 2.17 3.83
N LYS A 40 -8.78 0.97 3.61
CA LYS A 40 -10.24 0.75 3.69
C LYS A 40 -10.80 1.05 5.08
N ARG A 41 -10.08 0.69 6.15
CA ARG A 41 -10.53 0.89 7.54
C ARG A 41 -10.43 2.35 7.99
N CYS A 42 -9.35 3.04 7.59
CA CYS A 42 -9.07 4.41 8.00
C CYS A 42 -9.69 5.46 7.07
N PHE A 43 -9.83 5.16 5.78
CA PHE A 43 -10.22 6.08 4.71
C PHE A 43 -11.25 5.44 3.78
N SER A 44 -12.36 4.97 4.36
CA SER A 44 -13.40 4.23 3.62
C SER A 44 -14.08 5.01 2.49
N LYS A 45 -13.94 6.34 2.45
CA LYS A 45 -14.53 7.23 1.42
C LYS A 45 -13.51 7.80 0.43
N ALA A 46 -12.22 7.50 0.58
CA ALA A 46 -11.18 8.06 -0.27
C ALA A 46 -10.98 7.21 -1.52
N ILE A 47 -10.70 7.86 -2.65
CA ILE A 47 -10.28 7.19 -3.89
C ILE A 47 -8.88 6.61 -3.67
N GLN A 48 -8.76 5.28 -3.74
CA GLN A 48 -7.50 4.56 -3.56
C GLN A 48 -6.78 4.47 -4.90
N VAL A 49 -5.57 5.03 -4.98
CA VAL A 49 -4.73 4.95 -6.17
C VAL A 49 -3.41 4.28 -5.82
N THR A 50 -3.00 3.32 -6.63
CA THR A 50 -1.72 2.63 -6.46
C THR A 50 -0.56 3.56 -6.83
N HIS A 51 0.52 3.50 -6.05
CA HIS A 51 1.72 4.29 -6.29
C HIS A 51 2.44 3.83 -7.56
N ARG A 52 2.52 4.71 -8.57
CA ARG A 52 3.07 4.39 -9.90
C ARG A 52 4.55 3.98 -9.85
N LEU A 53 5.35 4.61 -8.99
CA LEU A 53 6.78 4.29 -8.87
C LEU A 53 7.01 2.87 -8.31
N HIS A 54 6.12 2.40 -7.44
CA HIS A 54 6.23 1.06 -6.88
C HIS A 54 5.94 -0.02 -7.93
N VAL A 55 4.92 0.20 -8.78
CA VAL A 55 4.61 -0.69 -9.92
C VAL A 55 5.79 -0.75 -10.90
N GLN A 56 6.35 0.42 -11.25
CA GLN A 56 7.49 0.50 -12.16
C GLN A 56 8.72 -0.23 -11.60
N LYS A 57 9.01 -0.04 -10.31
CA LYS A 57 10.11 -0.74 -9.64
C LYS A 57 9.92 -2.26 -9.69
N LEU A 58 8.73 -2.77 -9.35
CA LEU A 58 8.45 -4.21 -9.38
C LEU A 58 8.55 -4.80 -10.79
N ALA A 59 8.04 -4.08 -11.80
CA ALA A 59 8.14 -4.48 -13.20
C ALA A 59 9.60 -4.54 -13.67
N LEU A 60 10.39 -3.51 -13.34
CA LEU A 60 11.81 -3.43 -13.70
C LEU A 60 12.63 -4.56 -13.04
N GLU A 61 12.42 -4.81 -11.75
CA GLU A 61 13.08 -5.91 -11.04
C GLU A 61 12.76 -7.27 -11.66
N THR A 62 11.51 -7.48 -12.05
CA THR A 62 11.07 -8.73 -12.70
C THR A 62 11.70 -8.88 -14.08
N LEU A 63 11.69 -7.82 -14.89
CA LEU A 63 12.36 -7.79 -16.19
C LEU A 63 13.85 -8.09 -16.08
N GLN A 64 14.52 -7.50 -15.11
CA GLN A 64 15.95 -7.72 -14.88
C GLN A 64 16.24 -9.18 -14.51
N LYS A 65 15.39 -9.81 -13.68
CA LYS A 65 15.51 -11.24 -13.35
C LYS A 65 15.39 -12.12 -14.59
N ILE A 66 14.41 -11.85 -15.46
CA ILE A 66 14.21 -12.60 -16.71
C ILE A 66 15.43 -12.42 -17.63
N LYS A 67 15.87 -11.18 -17.84
CA LYS A 67 17.04 -10.86 -18.67
C LYS A 67 18.30 -11.56 -18.16
N ASN A 68 18.55 -11.53 -16.85
CA ASN A 68 19.70 -12.19 -16.24
C ASN A 68 19.62 -13.71 -16.36
N LYS A 69 18.42 -14.30 -16.21
CA LYS A 69 18.21 -15.73 -16.44
C LYS A 69 18.55 -16.10 -17.88
N TYR A 70 17.96 -15.40 -18.85
CA TYR A 70 18.22 -15.62 -20.27
C TYR A 70 19.71 -15.51 -20.62
N ARG A 71 20.40 -14.50 -20.09
CA ARG A 71 21.85 -14.34 -20.29
C ARG A 71 22.65 -15.51 -19.72
N ARG A 72 22.31 -15.98 -18.52
CA ARG A 72 22.96 -17.15 -17.90
C ARG A 72 22.70 -18.42 -18.70
N ASP A 73 21.47 -18.64 -19.13
CA ASP A 73 21.10 -19.82 -19.92
C ASP A 73 21.83 -19.83 -21.27
N LYS A 74 21.91 -18.67 -21.95
CA LYS A 74 22.68 -18.52 -23.19
C LYS A 74 24.17 -18.82 -23.00
N LEU A 75 24.77 -18.28 -21.93
CA LEU A 75 26.18 -18.54 -21.61
C LEU A 75 26.42 -20.01 -21.26
N TRP A 76 25.47 -20.67 -20.59
CA TRP A 76 25.52 -22.09 -20.30
C TRP A 76 25.51 -22.93 -21.58
N ILE A 77 24.60 -22.64 -22.53
CA ILE A 77 24.51 -23.35 -23.82
C ILE A 77 25.81 -23.22 -24.61
N LEU A 78 26.38 -22.01 -24.68
CA LEU A 78 27.65 -21.75 -25.37
C LEU A 78 28.86 -22.45 -24.73
N LYS A 79 28.73 -22.95 -23.50
CA LYS A 79 29.82 -23.60 -22.76
C LYS A 79 29.70 -25.12 -22.73
N ILE A 80 28.57 -25.65 -23.18
CA ILE A 80 28.28 -27.09 -23.31
C ILE A 80 28.63 -27.61 -24.72
N ASN A 81 28.59 -26.75 -25.74
CA ASN A 81 29.13 -27.03 -27.08
C ASN A 81 30.63 -26.73 -27.14
#